data_AF-A0A9D7BAQ4-F1
#
_entry.id   AF-A0A9D7BAQ4-F1
#
_cell.length_a   1.000
_cell.length_b   1.000
_cell.length_c   1.000
_cell.angle_alpha   90.00
_cell.angle_beta   90.00
_cell.angle_gamma   90.00
#
_symmetry.space_group_name_H-M   'P 1'
#
loop_
_entity.id
_entity.type
_entity.pdbx_description
1 polymer ?
#
loop_
_entity_poly.entity_id
_entity_poly.type
_entity_poly.pdbx_seq_one_letter_code
_entity_poly.pdbx_strand_id
1 'polypeptide(L)' 'MRDAHGHRQRKLAWSGPSNFNSTEQNPTVCAPGTYTLVVTGSNGCTSTATAGWADMSPPQPLAGPSPAATSA' A
#
# COMPACT_ATOMS: atom_id res chain seq x y z
N MET A 1 -22.02 -10.29 28.77
CA MET A 1 -22.55 -10.51 27.40
C MET A 1 -22.04 -9.33 26.59
N ARG A 2 -20.83 -9.42 26.04
CA ARG A 2 -20.53 -9.84 24.66
C ARG A 2 -21.03 -8.82 23.64
N ASP A 3 -20.27 -7.74 23.45
CA ASP A 3 -20.28 -7.02 22.19
C ASP A 3 -18.86 -6.58 21.82
N ALA A 4 -18.39 -7.20 20.74
CA ALA A 4 -17.26 -6.89 19.88
C ALA A 4 -16.97 -5.38 19.82
N HIS A 5 -15.74 -4.87 19.75
CA HIS A 5 -14.74 -5.12 18.72
C HIS A 5 -13.35 -5.08 19.36
N GLY A 6 -12.63 -6.20 19.29
CA GLY A 6 -11.29 -6.32 19.86
C GLY A 6 -10.25 -5.55 19.06
N HIS A 7 -9.86 -4.36 19.51
CA HIS A 7 -8.54 -3.82 19.19
C HIS A 7 -7.94 -3.21 20.45
N ARG A 8 -6.86 -3.83 20.94
CA ARG A 8 -6.06 -3.33 22.06
C ARG A 8 -5.54 -1.95 21.68
N GLN A 9 -6.08 -0.86 22.23
CA GLN A 9 -5.64 0.56 22.11
C GLN A 9 -4.46 0.77 21.14
N ARG A 10 -4.67 0.56 19.83
CA ARG A 10 -3.63 0.58 18.81
C ARG A 10 -4.04 1.62 17.79
N LYS A 11 -3.25 2.68 17.66
CA LYS A 11 -3.48 3.77 16.72
C LYS A 11 -2.86 3.39 15.38
N LEU A 12 -3.65 3.30 14.33
CA LEU A 12 -3.18 3.09 12.97
C LEU A 12 -3.16 4.43 12.22
N ALA A 13 -2.11 4.67 11.44
CA ALA A 13 -1.98 5.82 10.57
C ALA A 13 -1.39 5.37 9.22
N TRP A 14 -2.24 5.28 8.21
CA TRP A 14 -1.85 5.10 6.83
C TRP A 14 -1.51 6.44 6.20
N SER A 15 -0.43 6.48 5.43
CA SER A 15 -0.02 7.59 4.58
C SER A 15 0.37 7.04 3.23
N GLY A 16 -0.06 7.66 2.14
CA GLY A 16 0.19 7.15 0.79
C GLY A 16 0.23 8.23 -0.28
N PRO A 17 0.46 7.81 -1.53
CA PRO A 17 0.37 8.69 -2.69
C PRO A 17 -1.01 9.36 -2.76
N SER A 18 -1.09 10.50 -3.45
CA SER A 18 -2.33 11.28 -3.62
C SER A 18 -2.91 11.84 -2.32
N ASN A 19 -2.06 12.13 -1.33
CA ASN A 19 -2.47 12.62 0.01
C ASN A 19 -3.40 11.66 0.77
N PHE A 20 -3.30 10.35 0.46
CA PHE A 20 -4.10 9.34 1.13
C PHE A 20 -3.73 9.26 2.61
N ASN A 21 -4.73 9.39 3.49
CA ASN A 21 -4.59 9.10 4.90
C ASN A 21 -5.78 8.27 5.38
N SER A 22 -5.52 7.29 6.24
CA SER A 22 -6.57 6.48 6.85
C SER A 22 -6.14 5.95 8.21
N THR A 23 -7.09 5.79 9.11
CA THR A 23 -6.86 5.18 10.43
C THR A 23 -7.50 3.79 10.53
N GLU A 24 -8.04 3.29 9.43
CA GLU A 24 -8.70 1.99 9.38
C GLU A 24 -7.67 0.86 9.31
N GLN A 25 -8.01 -0.33 9.82
CA GLN A 25 -7.09 -1.46 9.75
C GLN A 25 -6.90 -1.96 8.31
N ASN A 26 -7.96 -1.89 7.50
CA ASN A 26 -8.01 -2.39 6.13
C ASN A 26 -8.67 -1.34 5.21
N PRO A 27 -8.01 -0.21 4.94
CA PRO A 27 -8.52 0.73 3.95
C PRO A 27 -8.47 0.12 2.55
N THR A 28 -9.49 0.39 1.73
CA THR A 28 -9.45 0.04 0.30
C THR A 28 -8.80 1.20 -0.46
N VAL A 29 -7.71 0.92 -1.16
CA VAL A 29 -7.00 1.89 -1.99
C VAL A 29 -7.09 1.47 -3.45
N CYS A 30 -7.43 2.43 -4.33
CA CYS A 30 -7.51 2.18 -5.77
C CYS A 30 -6.37 2.85 -6.55
N ALA A 31 -5.57 3.69 -5.91
CA ALA A 31 -4.43 4.32 -6.55
C ALA A 31 -3.19 3.43 -6.43
N PRO A 32 -2.44 3.21 -7.52
CA PRO A 32 -1.16 2.54 -7.43
C PRO A 32 -0.13 3.42 -6.71
N GLY A 33 0.72 2.79 -5.91
CA GLY A 33 1.88 3.38 -5.28
C GLY A 33 2.14 2.82 -3.88
N THR A 34 3.05 3.46 -3.15
CA THR A 34 3.56 2.93 -1.87
C THR A 34 2.81 3.53 -0.69
N TYR A 35 2.13 2.69 0.06
CA TYR A 35 1.42 3.04 1.30
C TYR A 35 2.27 2.69 2.50
N THR A 36 2.38 3.61 3.45
CA THR A 36 3.09 3.45 4.72
C THR A 36 2.08 3.43 5.86
N LEU A 37 2.05 2.34 6.62
CA LEU A 37 1.28 2.21 7.84
C LEU A 37 2.19 2.41 9.05
N VAL A 38 1.77 3.26 9.97
CA VAL A 38 2.37 3.40 11.30
C VAL A 38 1.36 2.92 12.34
N VAL A 39 1.71 1.87 13.08
CA VAL A 39 0.91 1.31 14.17
C VAL A 39 1.55 1.69 15.50
N THR A 40 0.85 2.46 16.32
CA THR A 40 1.27 2.77 17.70
C THR A 40 0.54 1.85 18.66
N GLY A 41 1.28 1.03 19.40
CA GLY A 41 0.73 0.18 20.44
C GLY A 41 0.48 0.93 21.75
N SER A 42 -0.34 0.33 22.61
CA SER A 42 -0.63 0.78 23.97
C SER A 42 0.60 0.96 24.87
N ASN A 43 1.71 0.30 24.52
CA ASN A 43 2.97 0.33 25.27
C ASN A 43 3.90 1.45 24.77
N GLY A 44 3.43 2.31 23.85
CA GLY A 44 4.25 3.35 23.22
C GLY A 44 5.12 2.87 22.06
N CYS A 45 5.19 1.57 21.80
CA CYS A 45 5.94 1.03 20.65
C CYS A 45 5.24 1.39 19.33
N THR A 46 6.01 1.90 18.38
CA THR A 46 5.56 2.15 17.01
C THR A 46 6.13 1.09 16.07
N SER A 47 5.29 0.56 15.18
CA SER A 47 5.70 -0.36 14.13
C SER A 47 5.31 0.24 12.79
N THR A 48 6.25 0.24 11.84
CA THR A 48 6.03 0.82 10.51
C THR A 48 6.04 -0.31 9.49
N ALA A 49 5.03 -0.36 8.65
CA ALA A 49 4.90 -1.30 7.55
C ALA A 49 4.71 -0.54 6.24
N THR A 50 5.32 -1.02 5.16
CA THR A 50 5.16 -0.46 3.82
C THR A 50 4.54 -1.49 2.90
N ALA A 51 3.50 -1.08 2.16
CA ALA A 51 2.79 -1.90 1.20
C ALA A 51 2.81 -1.19 -0.17
N GLY A 52 3.37 -1.84 -1.19
CA GLY A 52 3.30 -1.36 -2.56
C GLY A 52 2.03 -1.86 -3.22
N TRP A 53 1.14 -0.94 -3.60
CA TRP A 53 0.01 -1.27 -4.46
C TRP A 53 0.44 -1.06 -5.91
N ALA A 54 0.70 -2.15 -6.63
CA ALA A 54 0.99 -2.06 -8.06
C ALA A 54 -0.31 -1.81 -8.82
N ASP A 55 -0.23 -0.96 -9.85
CA ASP A 55 -1.33 -0.85 -10.80
C ASP A 55 -1.57 -2.23 -11.38
N MET A 56 -2.82 -2.69 -11.41
CA MET A 56 -3.20 -3.95 -12.06
C MET A 56 -3.03 -3.89 -13.58
N SER A 57 -2.37 -2.85 -14.13
CA SER A 57 -1.83 -2.92 -15.48
C SER A 57 -1.15 -4.27 -15.66
N PRO A 58 -1.56 -5.05 -16.68
CA PRO A 58 -0.83 -6.24 -17.03
C PRO A 58 0.65 -5.87 -17.17
N PRO A 59 1.58 -6.80 -16.85
CA PRO A 59 2.99 -6.55 -17.08
C PRO A 59 3.11 -6.10 -18.53
N GLN A 60 3.50 -4.84 -18.73
CA GLN A 60 3.68 -4.33 -20.08
C GLN A 60 4.65 -5.31 -20.73
N PRO A 61 4.32 -5.92 -21.88
CA PRO A 61 5.33 -6.67 -22.59
C PRO A 61 6.47 -5.69 -22.78
N LEU A 62 7.63 -5.98 -22.19
CA LEU A 62 8.85 -5.25 -22.46
C LEU A 62 8.92 -5.27 -23.99
N ALA A 63 8.66 -4.13 -24.62
CA ALA A 63 8.92 -3.99 -26.03
C ALA A 63 10.39 -4.34 -26.14
N GLY A 64 10.68 -5.58 -26.56
CA GLY A 64 12.04 -6.00 -26.82
C GLY A 64 12.66 -4.93 -27.73
N PRO A 65 13.98 -4.72 -27.66
CA PRO A 65 14.61 -3.76 -28.56
C PRO A 65 14.10 -4.08 -29.96
N SER A 66 13.33 -3.14 -30.55
CA SER A 66 12.82 -3.28 -31.90
C SER A 66 14.03 -3.66 -32.75
N PRO A 67 14.08 -4.83 -33.41
CA PRO A 67 15.17 -5.06 -34.32
C PRO A 67 15.03 -3.98 -35.37
N ALA A 68 15.98 -3.04 -35.37
CA ALA A 68 16.14 -2.12 -36.47
C ALA A 68 16.20 -3.01 -37.72
N ALA A 69 15.14 -2.98 -38.51
CA ALA A 69 15.13 -3.56 -39.83
C ALA A 69 16.09 -2.71 -40.66
N THR A 70 17.39 -2.98 -40.54
CA THR A 70 18.37 -2.56 -41.54
C THR A 70 18.51 -3.72 -42.50
N SER A 71 17.62 -3.74 -43.48
CA SER A 71 17.86 -4.40 -44.75
C SER A 71 19.05 -3.72 -45.43
N ALA A 72 20.13 -4.45 -45.70
CA ALA A 72 21.06 -4.24 -46.83
C ALA A 72 22.10 -5.37 -46.87
#